data_AF-A0A192B1E7-F1
#
_entry.id   AF-A0A192B1E7-F1
#
_cell.length_a   1.000
_cell.length_b   1.000
_cell.length_c   1.000
_cell.angle_alpha   90.00
_cell.angle_beta   90.00
_cell.angle_gamma   90.00
#
_symmetry.space_group_name_H-M   'P 1'
#
loop_
_entity.id
_entity.type
_entity.pdbx_description
1 polymer ?
#
loop_
_entity_poly.entity_id
_entity_poly.type
_entity_poly.pdbx_seq_one_letter_code
_entity_poly.pdbx_strand_id
1 'polypeptide(L)'
;MQYIVPFAIFSTRRQEEIVTIKWSNLDRDGSRILVRDMKHPGQKIGNDIWCDLPSEAIRILSVIPRREGEGEGEDRIFPHTTDAVGAAFTRACQFLQIQDLRFHDLRHEGTSWLFEQGLSIPRVAAVTGHRSWTSLKRYTHIRETGNRFADWPWHTRLGPVTP
;
A
#
# COMPACT_ATOMS: atom_id res chain seq x y z
N MET A 1 7.49 -9.20 -6.79
CA MET A 1 6.07 -9.57 -6.58
C MET A 1 5.70 -9.88 -5.13
N GLN A 2 6.46 -10.69 -4.37
CA GLN A 2 6.11 -11.08 -3.00
C GLN A 2 5.83 -9.90 -2.03
N TYR A 3 6.49 -8.76 -2.23
CA TYR A 3 6.33 -7.55 -1.42
C TYR A 3 5.10 -6.71 -1.79
N ILE A 4 4.49 -6.92 -2.96
CA ILE A 4 3.42 -6.06 -3.47
C ILE A 4 2.14 -6.21 -2.67
N VAL A 5 1.73 -7.44 -2.36
CA VAL A 5 0.52 -7.72 -1.57
C VAL A 5 0.60 -7.08 -0.17
N PRO A 6 1.63 -7.36 0.65
CA PRO A 6 1.73 -6.71 1.96
C PRO A 6 1.90 -5.20 1.85
N PHE A 7 2.63 -4.70 0.85
CA PHE A 7 2.73 -3.26 0.63
C PHE A 7 1.37 -2.64 0.27
N ALA A 8 0.55 -3.30 -0.56
CA ALA A 8 -0.79 -2.84 -0.92
C ALA A 8 -1.72 -2.74 0.28
N ILE A 9 -1.62 -3.69 1.22
CA ILE A 9 -2.35 -3.64 2.49
C ILE A 9 -1.88 -2.43 3.30
N PHE A 10 -0.61 -2.38 3.70
CA PHE A 10 -0.15 -1.40 4.68
C PHE A 10 -0.04 0.03 4.14
N SER A 11 0.32 0.21 2.87
CA SER A 11 0.35 1.56 2.24
C SER A 11 -1.02 1.99 1.73
N THR A 12 -1.98 1.05 1.68
CA THR A 12 -3.34 1.20 1.13
C THR A 12 -3.38 1.68 -0.32
N ARG A 13 -2.27 1.66 -1.07
CA ARG A 13 -2.19 2.22 -2.43
C ARG A 13 -2.98 1.42 -3.44
N ARG A 14 -3.44 2.07 -4.51
CA ARG A 14 -4.04 1.38 -5.66
C ARG A 14 -2.96 0.64 -6.45
N GLN A 15 -3.34 -0.43 -7.13
CA GLN A 15 -2.43 -1.23 -7.95
C GLN A 15 -1.62 -0.38 -8.95
N GLU A 16 -2.29 0.52 -9.68
CA GLU A 16 -1.65 1.46 -10.62
C GLU A 16 -0.65 2.41 -9.94
N GLU A 17 -0.96 2.86 -8.72
CA GLU A 17 -0.06 3.72 -7.93
C GLU A 17 1.18 2.92 -7.50
N ILE A 18 1.00 1.68 -7.03
CA ILE A 18 2.11 0.83 -6.56
C ILE A 18 3.14 0.56 -7.66
N VAL A 19 2.70 0.33 -8.91
CA VAL A 19 3.63 0.07 -10.01
C VAL A 19 4.29 1.32 -10.59
N THR A 20 3.86 2.51 -10.16
CA THR A 20 4.37 3.80 -10.66
C THR A 20 5.21 4.56 -9.65
N ILE A 21 5.12 4.26 -8.34
CA ILE A 21 5.95 4.90 -7.31
C ILE A 21 7.44 4.64 -7.54
N LYS A 22 8.23 5.68 -7.30
CA LYS A 22 9.68 5.68 -7.49
C LYS A 22 10.42 5.83 -6.16
N TRP A 23 11.67 5.39 -6.09
CA TRP A 23 12.51 5.63 -4.92
C TRP A 23 12.72 7.13 -4.68
N SER A 24 12.82 7.93 -5.75
CA SER A 24 12.90 9.40 -5.66
C SER A 24 11.62 10.05 -5.11
N ASN A 25 10.55 9.29 -4.90
CA ASN A 25 9.31 9.77 -4.31
C ASN A 25 9.18 9.39 -2.83
N LEU A 26 10.12 8.59 -2.31
CA LEU A 26 10.12 8.13 -0.92
C LEU A 26 10.86 9.12 -0.04
N ASP A 27 10.13 9.73 0.89
CA ASP A 27 10.68 10.45 2.02
C ASP A 27 10.73 9.49 3.21
N ARG A 28 11.90 8.87 3.42
CA ARG A 28 12.09 7.86 4.47
C ARG A 28 12.00 8.48 5.86
N ASP A 29 12.58 9.67 6.04
CA ASP A 29 12.62 10.36 7.34
C ASP A 29 11.23 10.84 7.74
N GLY A 30 10.47 11.37 6.78
CA GLY A 30 9.06 11.75 6.96
C GLY A 30 8.07 10.58 6.92
N SER A 31 8.52 9.34 6.72
CA SER A 31 7.69 8.14 6.57
C SER A 31 6.53 8.33 5.59
N ARG A 32 6.80 8.82 4.38
CA ARG A 32 5.75 9.13 3.38
C ARG A 32 6.23 8.91 1.96
N ILE A 33 5.27 8.70 1.05
CA ILE A 33 5.52 8.52 -0.39
C ILE A 33 4.74 9.55 -1.19
N LEU A 34 5.39 10.16 -2.18
CA LEU A 34 4.71 11.03 -3.14
C LEU A 34 4.02 10.17 -4.20
N VAL A 35 2.69 10.22 -4.22
CA VAL A 35 1.88 9.58 -5.26
C VAL A 35 1.57 10.61 -6.33
N ARG A 36 2.11 10.40 -7.54
CA ARG A 36 1.92 11.30 -8.67
C ARG A 36 0.60 11.06 -9.40
N ASP A 37 0.04 12.12 -9.95
CA ASP A 37 -1.20 12.09 -10.74
C ASP A 37 -2.34 11.30 -10.06
N MET A 38 -2.49 11.47 -8.75
CA MET A 38 -3.38 10.65 -7.95
C MET A 38 -4.82 10.77 -8.47
N LYS A 39 -5.48 9.62 -8.67
CA LYS A 39 -6.80 9.54 -9.30
C LYS A 39 -7.86 10.35 -8.53
N HIS A 40 -8.39 11.39 -9.16
CA HIS A 40 -9.60 12.10 -8.74
C HIS A 40 -10.61 12.26 -9.87
N PRO A 41 -11.93 12.35 -9.56
CA PRO A 41 -12.94 12.74 -10.52
C PRO A 41 -12.65 14.15 -11.04
N GLY A 42 -12.42 14.30 -12.35
CA GLY A 42 -12.30 15.61 -13.01
C GLY A 42 -10.88 16.16 -13.20
N GLN A 43 -9.89 15.79 -12.37
CA GLN A 43 -8.50 16.25 -12.52
C GLN A 43 -7.51 15.18 -12.02
N LYS A 44 -6.78 14.55 -12.94
CA LYS A 44 -5.69 13.61 -12.62
C LYS A 44 -4.30 14.22 -12.80
N ILE A 45 -4.12 15.03 -13.85
CA ILE A 45 -2.82 15.59 -14.24
C ILE A 45 -2.35 16.62 -13.21
N GLY A 46 -1.14 16.44 -12.68
CA GLY A 46 -0.50 17.34 -11.71
C GLY A 46 -1.04 17.21 -10.29
N ASN A 47 -1.85 16.18 -10.01
CA ASN A 47 -2.43 15.96 -8.69
C ASN A 47 -1.52 15.09 -7.82
N ASP A 48 -0.36 15.63 -7.48
CA ASP A 48 0.63 14.95 -6.65
C ASP A 48 0.26 15.07 -5.17
N ILE A 49 0.24 13.94 -4.45
CA ILE A 49 -0.17 13.88 -3.05
C ILE A 49 0.84 13.09 -2.24
N TRP A 50 1.33 13.69 -1.15
CA TRP A 50 2.06 12.97 -0.11
C TRP A 50 1.10 12.09 0.68
N CYS A 51 1.42 10.81 0.81
CA CYS A 51 0.68 9.88 1.65
C CYS A 51 1.60 9.27 2.68
N ASP A 52 1.14 9.28 3.93
CA ASP A 52 1.88 8.71 5.05
C ASP A 52 1.97 7.19 4.88
N LEU A 53 3.11 6.63 5.27
CA LEU A 53 3.39 5.21 5.24
C LEU A 53 3.47 4.70 6.69
N PRO A 54 2.59 3.76 7.09
CA PRO A 54 2.75 3.04 8.35
C PRO A 54 4.10 2.31 8.41
N SER A 55 4.54 2.02 9.63
CA SER A 55 5.84 1.38 9.88
C SER A 55 6.02 0.07 9.10
N GLU A 56 4.94 -0.69 8.93
CA GLU A 56 4.88 -1.95 8.21
C GLU A 56 5.15 -1.77 6.72
N ALA A 57 4.67 -0.67 6.12
CA ALA A 57 4.94 -0.32 4.74
C ALA A 57 6.40 0.14 4.56
N ILE A 58 6.91 0.98 5.46
CA ILE A 58 8.32 1.43 5.46
C ILE A 58 9.27 0.25 5.57
N ARG A 59 9.00 -0.70 6.47
CA ARG A 59 9.80 -1.93 6.62
C ARG A 59 9.85 -2.76 5.34
N ILE A 60 8.73 -2.85 4.61
CA ILE A 60 8.73 -3.55 3.32
C ILE A 60 9.64 -2.82 2.31
N LEU A 61 9.58 -1.49 2.29
CA LEU A 61 10.46 -0.71 1.41
C LEU A 61 11.94 -0.75 1.81
N SER A 62 12.26 -1.01 3.08
CA SER A 62 13.65 -1.08 3.53
C SER A 62 14.36 -2.38 3.15
N VAL A 63 13.62 -3.43 2.80
CA VAL A 63 14.17 -4.76 2.48
C VAL A 63 14.10 -5.11 1.00
N ILE A 64 13.44 -4.28 0.19
CA ILE A 64 13.47 -4.42 -1.26
C ILE A 64 14.86 -3.94 -1.74
N PRO A 65 15.62 -4.79 -2.46
CA PRO A 65 16.91 -4.38 -3.01
C PRO A 65 16.70 -3.31 -4.09
N ARG A 66 17.53 -2.26 -4.04
CA ARG A 66 17.59 -1.29 -5.12
C ARG A 66 18.37 -1.91 -6.28
N ARG A 67 17.75 -2.00 -7.46
CA ARG A 67 18.46 -2.46 -8.66
C ARG A 67 19.28 -1.28 -9.19
N GLU A 68 20.59 -1.43 -9.22
CA GLU A 68 21.48 -0.47 -9.86
C GLU A 68 21.68 -0.86 -11.33
N GLY A 69 21.58 0.10 -12.25
CA GLY A 69 22.04 -0.07 -13.64
C GLY A 69 21.00 -0.40 -14.71
N GLU A 70 19.70 -0.42 -14.41
CA GLU A 70 18.67 -0.45 -15.47
C GLU A 70 18.34 1.01 -15.88
N GLY A 71 18.37 1.28 -17.19
CA GLY A 71 18.50 2.64 -17.76
C GLY A 71 17.43 3.66 -17.36
N GLU A 72 17.71 4.93 -17.68
CA GLU A 72 16.89 6.14 -17.44
C GLU A 72 15.37 5.88 -17.57
N GLY A 73 14.73 5.45 -16.48
CA GLY A 73 13.36 4.93 -16.51
C GLY A 73 13.03 3.98 -15.34
N GLU A 74 14.04 3.34 -14.75
CA GLU A 74 13.89 2.26 -13.77
C GLU A 74 13.94 2.64 -12.28
N ASP A 75 13.71 3.91 -11.91
CA ASP A 75 13.65 4.27 -10.47
C ASP A 75 12.39 3.75 -9.75
N ARG A 76 11.57 2.92 -10.40
CA ARG A 76 10.34 2.33 -9.81
C ARG A 76 10.70 1.35 -8.70
N ILE A 77 10.00 1.47 -7.57
CA ILE A 77 10.16 0.53 -6.44
C ILE A 77 9.69 -0.87 -6.85
N PHE A 78 8.61 -0.94 -7.62
CA PHE A 78 8.03 -2.17 -8.13
C PHE A 78 8.00 -2.13 -9.67
N PRO A 79 9.06 -2.60 -10.36
CA PRO A 79 9.16 -2.56 -11.82
C PRO A 79 8.31 -3.67 -12.46
N HIS A 80 7.00 -3.53 -12.35
CA HIS A 80 6.02 -4.43 -12.95
C HIS A 80 4.94 -3.62 -13.67
N THR A 81 4.20 -4.24 -14.58
CA THR A 81 3.00 -3.62 -15.17
C THR A 81 1.77 -3.90 -14.30
N THR A 82 0.75 -3.05 -14.39
CA THR A 82 -0.54 -3.28 -13.73
C THR A 82 -1.08 -4.67 -14.11
N ASP A 83 -1.11 -5.01 -15.39
CA ASP A 83 -1.63 -6.31 -15.87
C ASP A 83 -0.86 -7.51 -15.32
N ALA A 84 0.48 -7.41 -15.23
CA ALA A 84 1.30 -8.47 -14.67
C ALA A 84 0.97 -8.72 -13.18
N VAL A 85 0.81 -7.65 -12.40
CA VAL A 85 0.41 -7.75 -10.98
C VAL A 85 -0.99 -8.36 -10.85
N GLY A 86 -1.95 -7.87 -11.65
CA GLY A 86 -3.33 -8.36 -11.62
C GLY A 86 -3.41 -9.84 -11.97
N ALA A 87 -2.78 -10.24 -13.08
CA ALA A 87 -2.76 -11.63 -13.51
C ALA A 87 -2.06 -12.55 -12.50
N ALA A 88 -0.96 -12.11 -11.89
CA ALA A 88 -0.28 -12.87 -10.87
C ALA A 88 -1.12 -13.05 -9.59
N PHE A 89 -1.80 -11.99 -9.15
CA PHE A 89 -2.69 -12.06 -8.00
C PHE A 89 -3.87 -13.01 -8.25
N THR A 90 -4.53 -12.89 -9.41
CA THR A 90 -5.63 -13.80 -9.79
C THR A 90 -5.18 -15.25 -9.82
N ARG A 91 -4.01 -15.55 -10.42
CA ARG A 91 -3.46 -16.91 -10.42
C ARG A 91 -3.16 -17.42 -9.01
N ALA A 92 -2.63 -16.57 -8.13
CA ALA A 92 -2.36 -16.94 -6.74
C ALA A 92 -3.66 -17.25 -5.98
N CYS A 93 -4.72 -16.43 -6.13
CA CYS A 93 -6.02 -16.71 -5.53
C CYS A 93 -6.62 -18.03 -6.04
N GLN A 94 -6.53 -18.30 -7.35
CA GLN A 94 -6.98 -19.56 -7.94
C GLN A 94 -6.23 -20.76 -7.40
N PHE A 95 -4.90 -20.67 -7.32
CA PHE A 95 -4.03 -21.72 -6.78
C PHE A 95 -4.34 -22.02 -5.31
N LEU A 96 -4.61 -20.99 -4.51
CA LEU A 96 -4.96 -21.10 -3.10
C LEU A 96 -6.47 -21.34 -2.86
N GLN A 97 -7.26 -21.49 -3.93
CA GLN A 97 -8.71 -21.69 -3.90
C GLN A 97 -9.50 -20.57 -3.17
N ILE A 98 -8.96 -19.36 -3.10
CA ILE A 98 -9.59 -18.20 -2.48
C ILE A 98 -10.68 -17.66 -3.41
N GLN A 99 -11.90 -17.56 -2.88
CA GLN A 99 -13.06 -17.06 -3.63
C GLN A 99 -13.29 -15.56 -3.39
N ASP A 100 -13.71 -14.86 -4.44
CA ASP A 100 -14.14 -13.45 -4.43
C ASP A 100 -13.15 -12.45 -3.79
N LEU A 101 -11.84 -12.72 -3.89
CA LEU A 101 -10.80 -11.78 -3.47
C LEU A 101 -10.20 -11.07 -4.68
N ARG A 102 -10.33 -9.73 -4.72
CA ARG A 102 -9.76 -8.85 -5.75
C ARG A 102 -8.61 -8.05 -5.17
N PHE A 103 -7.68 -7.62 -6.04
CA PHE A 103 -6.54 -6.82 -5.59
C PHE A 103 -6.97 -5.53 -4.86
N HIS A 104 -8.09 -4.92 -5.27
CA HIS A 104 -8.62 -3.74 -4.62
C HIS A 104 -9.01 -3.97 -3.15
N ASP A 105 -9.36 -5.20 -2.78
CA ASP A 105 -9.78 -5.54 -1.42
C ASP A 105 -8.62 -5.44 -0.43
N LEU A 106 -7.36 -5.50 -0.90
CA LEU A 106 -6.18 -5.23 -0.08
C LEU A 106 -6.17 -3.80 0.47
N ARG A 107 -6.65 -2.82 -0.32
CA ARG A 107 -6.80 -1.44 0.14
C ARG A 107 -7.95 -1.31 1.16
N HIS A 108 -9.04 -2.05 0.96
CA HIS A 108 -10.14 -2.10 1.93
C HIS A 108 -9.65 -2.66 3.27
N GLU A 109 -8.93 -3.78 3.22
CA GLU A 109 -8.32 -4.45 4.35
C GLU A 109 -7.36 -3.52 5.12
N GLY A 110 -6.43 -2.88 4.42
CA GLY A 110 -5.52 -1.91 5.02
C GLY A 110 -6.23 -0.71 5.67
N THR A 111 -7.31 -0.22 5.05
CA THR A 111 -8.11 0.86 5.64
C THR A 111 -8.82 0.41 6.91
N SER A 112 -9.38 -0.80 6.94
CA SER A 112 -9.98 -1.39 8.15
C SER A 112 -8.93 -1.49 9.27
N TRP A 113 -7.77 -2.07 8.95
CA TRP A 113 -6.67 -2.23 9.89
C TRP A 113 -6.23 -0.90 10.52
N LEU A 114 -6.12 0.19 9.75
CA LEU A 114 -5.77 1.51 10.31
C LEU A 114 -6.80 1.99 11.35
N PHE A 115 -8.08 1.74 11.13
CA PHE A 115 -9.11 2.06 12.12
C PHE A 115 -9.08 1.08 13.31
N GLU A 116 -8.76 -0.21 13.11
CA GLU A 116 -8.57 -1.20 14.18
C GLU A 116 -7.40 -0.79 15.10
N GLN A 117 -6.36 -0.16 14.54
CA GLN A 117 -5.26 0.48 15.28
C GLN A 117 -5.67 1.74 16.06
N GLY A 118 -6.93 2.17 15.98
CA GLY A 118 -7.43 3.36 16.68
C GLY A 118 -7.00 4.69 16.05
N LEU A 119 -6.57 4.71 14.79
CA LEU A 119 -6.23 5.97 14.12
C LEU A 119 -7.48 6.83 13.91
N SER A 120 -7.31 8.14 14.11
CA SER A 120 -8.34 9.12 13.80
C SER A 120 -8.56 9.24 12.28
N ILE A 121 -9.76 9.65 11.87
CA ILE A 121 -10.11 9.85 10.45
C ILE A 121 -9.07 10.70 9.70
N PRO A 122 -8.55 11.83 10.22
CA PRO A 122 -7.49 12.58 9.54
C PRO A 122 -6.21 11.78 9.29
N ARG A 123 -5.78 10.96 10.25
CA ARG A 123 -4.59 10.10 10.08
C ARG A 123 -4.84 8.99 9.08
N VAL A 124 -6.01 8.35 9.12
CA VAL A 124 -6.40 7.36 8.09
C VAL A 124 -6.46 8.01 6.71
N ALA A 125 -6.99 9.23 6.60
CA ALA A 125 -7.04 9.98 5.35
C ALA A 125 -5.64 10.31 4.81
N ALA A 126 -4.69 10.66 5.67
CA ALA A 126 -3.30 10.91 5.30
C ALA A 126 -2.61 9.65 4.74
N VAL A 127 -2.83 8.49 5.37
CA VAL A 127 -2.29 7.21 4.88
C VAL A 127 -2.97 6.73 3.61
N THR A 128 -4.28 6.93 3.49
CA THR A 128 -5.08 6.42 2.36
C THR A 128 -5.20 7.39 1.18
N GLY A 129 -4.83 8.65 1.37
CA GLY A 129 -5.00 9.73 0.40
C GLY A 129 -6.47 10.00 0.03
N HIS A 130 -7.42 9.71 0.93
CA HIS A 130 -8.83 10.10 0.74
C HIS A 130 -9.00 11.59 1.04
N ARG A 131 -9.56 12.34 0.09
CA ARG A 131 -9.91 13.76 0.28
C ARG A 131 -11.29 13.97 0.92
N SER A 132 -12.19 13.01 0.75
CA SER A 132 -13.54 13.07 1.31
C SER A 132 -13.72 12.04 2.41
N TRP A 133 -14.24 12.49 3.55
CA TRP A 133 -14.53 11.63 4.70
C TRP A 133 -15.69 10.67 4.44
N THR A 134 -16.57 10.97 3.50
CA THR A 134 -17.73 10.13 3.17
C THR A 134 -17.31 8.72 2.77
N SER A 135 -16.18 8.58 2.06
CA SER A 135 -15.62 7.28 1.69
C SER A 135 -15.04 6.48 2.86
N LEU A 136 -14.64 7.17 3.94
CA LEU A 136 -14.09 6.55 5.14
C LEU A 136 -15.15 6.17 6.18
N LYS A 137 -16.34 6.79 6.12
CA LYS A 137 -17.45 6.55 7.07
C LYS A 137 -17.82 5.06 7.20
N ARG A 138 -17.70 4.28 6.12
CA ARG A 138 -17.99 2.84 6.14
C ARG A 138 -17.08 2.02 7.05
N TYR A 139 -15.92 2.56 7.45
CA TYR A 139 -14.96 1.88 8.33
C TYR A 139 -15.00 2.42 9.76
N THR A 140 -15.84 3.41 10.08
CA THR A 140 -15.88 4.00 11.43
C THR A 140 -16.75 3.22 12.40
N HIS A 141 -17.43 2.16 11.94
CA HIS A 141 -18.30 1.30 12.76
C HIS A 141 -17.52 0.13 13.39
N ILE A 142 -16.27 0.35 13.77
CA ILE A 142 -15.43 -0.70 14.34
C ILE A 142 -15.94 -1.11 15.71
N ARG A 143 -15.99 -2.43 15.92
CA ARG A 143 -16.43 -3.07 17.17
C ARG A 143 -15.27 -3.57 18.01
N GLU A 144 -14.10 -3.79 17.42
CA GLU A 144 -12.91 -4.33 18.08
C GLU A 144 -11.67 -3.52 17.71
N THR A 145 -10.88 -3.15 18.70
CA THR A 145 -9.59 -2.46 18.52
C THR A 145 -8.46 -3.44 18.78
N GLY A 146 -7.37 -3.34 18.01
CA GLY A 146 -6.24 -4.26 18.13
C GLY A 146 -5.38 -4.28 16.88
N ASN A 147 -4.21 -4.91 16.99
CA ASN A 147 -3.30 -5.15 15.86
C ASN A 147 -3.33 -6.60 15.40
N ARG A 148 -4.23 -6.89 14.47
CA ARG A 148 -4.36 -8.22 13.86
C ARG A 148 -3.10 -8.68 13.12
N PHE A 149 -2.21 -7.75 12.73
CA PHE A 149 -0.94 -8.09 12.12
C PHE A 149 0.22 -8.20 13.13
N ALA A 150 0.03 -7.90 14.42
CA ALA A 150 1.14 -7.90 15.41
C ALA A 150 1.98 -9.18 15.38
N ASP A 151 1.32 -10.34 15.38
CA ASP A 151 1.97 -11.65 15.37
C ASP A 151 2.00 -12.29 13.98
N TRP A 152 1.89 -11.49 12.91
CA TRP A 152 1.81 -12.03 11.56
C TRP A 152 3.14 -12.66 11.16
N PRO A 153 3.21 -13.99 10.88
CA PRO A 153 4.47 -14.69 10.65
C PRO A 153 5.26 -14.18 9.43
N TRP A 154 4.58 -13.47 8.54
CA TRP A 154 5.19 -12.87 7.36
C TRP A 154 6.00 -11.62 7.67
N HIS A 155 5.88 -11.03 8.85
CA HIS A 155 6.79 -9.96 9.27
C HIS A 155 8.25 -10.41 9.15
N THR A 156 8.60 -11.53 9.78
CA THR A 156 9.95 -12.11 9.72
C THR A 156 10.34 -12.64 8.34
N ARG A 157 9.37 -13.15 7.57
CA ARG A 157 9.64 -13.69 6.22
C ARG A 157 9.90 -12.61 5.17
N LEU A 158 9.26 -11.46 5.32
CA LEU A 158 9.45 -10.33 4.41
C LEU A 158 10.76 -9.59 4.73
N GLY A 159 11.19 -9.60 5.99
CA GLY A 159 12.44 -9.01 6.44
C GLY A 159 12.61 -9.07 7.96
N PRO A 160 13.78 -8.70 8.51
CA PRO A 160 13.94 -8.64 9.95
C PRO A 160 12.96 -7.63 10.55
N VAL A 161 12.34 -7.99 11.68
CA VAL A 161 11.60 -7.05 12.51
C VAL A 161 12.64 -6.23 13.27
N THR A 162 12.75 -4.93 12.96
CA THR A 162 13.62 -4.04 13.73
C THR A 162 13.06 -3.94 15.16
N PRO A 163 13.90 -4.10 16.21
CA PRO A 163 13.47 -4.01 17.61
C PRO A 163 12.83 -2.68 17.98
#